data_AF-A0A2V7XPR2-F1
#
_entry.id   AF-A0A2V7XPR2-F1
#
_cell.length_a   1.000
_cell.length_b   1.000
_cell.length_c   1.000
_cell.angle_alpha   90.00
_cell.angle_beta   90.00
_cell.angle_gamma   90.00
#
_symmetry.space_group_name_H-M   'P 1'
#
loop_
_entity.id
_entity.type
_entity.pdbx_description
1 polymer ?
#
loop_
_entity_poly.entity_id
_entity_poly.type
_entity_poly.pdbx_seq_one_letter_code
_entity_poly.pdbx_strand_id
1 'polypeptide(L)'
;MGDWKSNVIEDTKSIQDVIRQTRTIAVLGMKPDSHADQPAHYVPAHMAAAGYEVIPVPVYYPDVTQILGKRVFRKLTDISGPIDMVNVFRRPKDIPQHVEEILAVKPKSVWFQLGIRNDEAARRLAEAGIKVVQDRCLMVEEGRMTR
;
A
#
# COMPACT_ATOMS: atom_id res chain seq x y z
N MET A 1 -5.11 -26.23 5.28
CA MET A 1 -4.28 -25.11 4.78
C MET A 1 -4.90 -24.67 3.47
N GLY A 2 -5.50 -23.48 3.43
CA GLY A 2 -6.09 -22.95 2.19
C GLY A 2 -5.01 -22.70 1.14
N ASP A 3 -5.39 -22.70 -0.14
CA ASP A 3 -4.48 -22.32 -1.21
C ASP A 3 -4.15 -20.83 -1.11
N TRP A 4 -3.01 -20.50 -0.50
CA TRP A 4 -2.54 -19.13 -0.32
C TRP A 4 -2.44 -18.37 -1.65
N LYS A 5 -2.31 -19.07 -2.77
CA LYS A 5 -2.26 -18.45 -4.10
C LYS A 5 -3.53 -17.69 -4.43
N SER A 6 -4.68 -18.09 -3.87
CA SER A 6 -5.94 -17.32 -4.00
C SER A 6 -5.89 -15.94 -3.35
N ASN A 7 -4.92 -15.70 -2.45
CA ASN A 7 -4.67 -14.38 -1.88
C ASN A 7 -3.69 -13.55 -2.74
N VAL A 8 -3.06 -14.11 -3.77
CA VAL A 8 -2.31 -13.33 -4.77
C VAL A 8 -3.26 -12.95 -5.88
N ILE A 9 -3.56 -11.66 -5.98
CA ILE A 9 -4.65 -11.12 -6.80
C ILE A 9 -4.09 -10.56 -8.11
N GLU A 10 -4.48 -11.17 -9.23
CA GLU A 10 -3.97 -10.80 -10.57
C GLU A 10 -5.08 -10.42 -11.56
N ASP A 11 -6.31 -10.93 -11.37
CA ASP A 11 -7.43 -10.66 -12.28
C ASP A 11 -8.13 -9.33 -11.97
N THR A 12 -8.63 -8.68 -13.02
CA THR A 12 -9.25 -7.36 -12.94
C THR A 12 -10.42 -7.29 -11.97
N LYS A 13 -11.27 -8.32 -11.91
CA LYS A 13 -12.47 -8.29 -11.06
C LYS A 13 -12.07 -8.30 -9.58
N SER A 14 -11.19 -9.22 -9.20
CA SER A 14 -10.70 -9.31 -7.83
C SER A 14 -9.88 -8.07 -7.42
N ILE A 15 -9.12 -7.48 -8.36
CA ILE A 15 -8.43 -6.19 -8.14
C ILE A 15 -9.45 -5.09 -7.80
N GLN A 16 -10.50 -4.94 -8.59
CA GLN A 16 -11.55 -3.95 -8.32
C GLN A 16 -12.23 -4.20 -6.96
N ASP A 17 -12.48 -5.45 -6.61
CA ASP A 17 -13.07 -5.80 -5.32
C ASP A 17 -12.15 -5.45 -4.14
N VAL A 18 -10.83 -5.60 -4.28
CA VAL A 18 -9.86 -5.11 -3.29
C VAL A 18 -9.98 -3.60 -3.11
N ILE A 19 -10.03 -2.83 -4.20
CA ILE A 19 -10.11 -1.37 -4.11
C ILE A 19 -11.45 -0.93 -3.51
N ARG A 20 -12.58 -1.51 -3.94
CA ARG A 20 -13.93 -1.19 -3.40
C ARG A 20 -14.05 -1.45 -1.89
N GLN A 21 -13.33 -2.45 -1.38
CA GLN A 21 -13.33 -2.80 0.04
C GLN A 21 -12.36 -1.96 0.89
N THR A 22 -11.61 -1.06 0.25
CA THR A 22 -10.59 -0.24 0.90
C THR A 22 -11.14 1.14 1.26
N ARG A 23 -10.91 1.58 2.50
CA ARG A 23 -11.17 2.97 2.93
C ARG A 23 -9.90 3.63 3.44
N THR A 24 -9.10 2.91 4.23
CA THR A 24 -7.87 3.44 4.84
C THR A 24 -6.62 2.83 4.19
N ILE A 25 -5.71 3.69 3.72
CA ILE A 25 -4.51 3.31 2.96
C ILE A 25 -3.26 3.82 3.69
N ALA A 26 -2.48 2.92 4.30
CA ALA A 26 -1.16 3.25 4.81
C ALA A 26 -0.15 3.23 3.65
N VAL A 27 0.55 4.34 3.41
CA VAL A 27 1.47 4.48 2.27
C VAL A 27 2.92 4.33 2.75
N LEU A 28 3.45 3.11 2.61
CA LEU A 28 4.81 2.77 3.00
C LEU A 28 5.82 3.27 1.96
N GLY A 29 6.70 4.17 2.39
CA GLY A 29 7.66 4.84 1.50
C GLY A 29 7.10 6.10 0.82
N MET A 30 6.03 6.69 1.38
CA MET A 30 5.48 7.94 0.86
C MET A 30 6.54 9.05 0.80
N LYS A 31 6.54 9.83 -0.29
CA LYS A 31 7.43 10.97 -0.48
C LYS A 31 6.76 12.28 -0.02
N PRO A 32 7.53 13.25 0.49
CA PRO A 32 7.01 14.53 0.96
C PRO A 32 6.52 15.42 -0.18
N ASP A 33 5.81 16.49 0.17
CA ASP A 33 5.24 17.47 -0.77
C ASP A 33 6.31 18.12 -1.68
N SER A 34 7.57 18.22 -1.21
CA SER A 34 8.70 18.69 -2.02
C SER A 34 9.08 17.77 -3.19
N HIS A 35 8.46 16.58 -3.28
CA HIS A 35 8.67 15.58 -4.33
C HIS A 35 7.33 15.23 -5.00
N ALA A 36 6.48 16.23 -5.22
CA ALA A 36 5.12 16.04 -5.70
C ALA A 36 5.02 15.39 -7.11
N ASP A 37 6.07 15.51 -7.92
CA ASP A 37 6.20 14.91 -9.24
C ASP A 37 6.42 13.38 -9.20
N GLN A 38 6.69 12.81 -8.02
CA GLN A 38 7.07 11.41 -7.87
C GLN A 38 5.86 10.50 -7.60
N PRO A 39 5.83 9.26 -8.12
CA PRO A 39 4.69 8.34 -7.94
C PRO A 39 4.33 8.08 -6.47
N ALA A 40 5.34 8.00 -5.60
CA ALA A 40 5.18 7.82 -4.16
C ALA A 40 4.57 9.04 -3.44
N HIS A 41 4.25 10.11 -4.17
CA HIS A 41 3.50 11.27 -3.68
C HIS A 41 2.18 11.44 -4.45
N TYR A 42 2.23 11.55 -5.79
CA TYR A 42 1.02 11.88 -6.55
C TYR A 42 -0.03 10.76 -6.56
N VAL A 43 0.36 9.48 -6.48
CA VAL A 43 -0.61 8.37 -6.42
C VAL A 43 -1.39 8.42 -5.11
N PRO A 44 -0.75 8.50 -3.92
CA PRO A 44 -1.45 8.78 -2.67
C PRO A 44 -2.29 10.07 -2.70
N ALA A 45 -1.80 11.15 -3.31
CA ALA A 45 -2.55 12.39 -3.41
C ALA A 45 -3.85 12.22 -4.21
N HIS A 46 -3.79 11.49 -5.32
CA HIS A 46 -4.98 11.09 -6.09
C HIS A 46 -5.95 10.28 -5.24
N MET A 47 -5.47 9.26 -4.52
CA MET A 47 -6.34 8.46 -3.64
C MET A 47 -6.98 9.30 -2.54
N ALA A 48 -6.26 10.25 -1.95
CA ALA A 48 -6.82 11.17 -0.98
C ALA A 48 -7.91 12.06 -1.61
N ALA A 49 -7.70 12.56 -2.83
CA ALA A 49 -8.70 13.34 -3.57
C ALA A 49 -9.93 12.52 -3.97
N ALA A 50 -9.77 11.21 -4.21
CA ALA A 50 -10.84 10.26 -4.46
C ALA A 50 -11.61 9.85 -3.18
N GLY A 51 -11.26 10.40 -2.00
CA GLY A 51 -11.98 10.21 -0.75
C GLY A 51 -11.46 9.09 0.15
N TYR A 52 -10.32 8.47 -0.18
CA TYR A 52 -9.68 7.48 0.69
C TYR A 52 -8.91 8.15 1.84
N GLU A 53 -8.88 7.51 3.00
CA GLU A 53 -8.08 7.95 4.13
C GLU A 53 -6.62 7.50 3.96
N VAL A 54 -5.79 8.39 3.43
CA VAL A 54 -4.34 8.14 3.25
C VAL A 54 -3.58 8.41 4.55
N ILE A 55 -2.76 7.46 4.98
CA ILE A 55 -1.89 7.56 6.16
C ILE A 55 -0.42 7.53 5.70
N PRO A 56 0.34 8.64 5.82
CA PRO A 56 1.72 8.68 5.35
C PRO A 56 2.70 7.89 6.23
N VAL A 57 3.48 7.00 5.62
CA VAL A 57 4.56 6.25 6.29
C VAL A 57 5.89 6.42 5.52
N PRO A 58 6.53 7.60 5.60
CA PRO A 58 7.80 7.87 4.91
C PRO A 58 8.97 7.13 5.57
N VAL A 59 9.86 6.58 4.75
CA VAL A 59 11.02 5.79 5.23
C VAL A 59 12.34 6.58 5.20
N TYR A 60 12.53 7.48 4.23
CA TYR A 60 13.82 8.18 4.02
C TYR A 60 13.83 9.66 4.43
N TYR A 61 12.75 10.15 5.04
CA TYR A 61 12.57 11.58 5.34
C TYR A 61 12.27 11.76 6.85
N PRO A 62 13.30 11.68 7.71
CA PRO A 62 13.12 11.67 9.17
C PRO A 62 12.62 13.00 9.75
N ASP A 63 12.88 14.11 9.05
CA ASP A 63 12.51 15.46 9.51
C ASP A 63 11.09 15.87 9.10
N VAL A 64 10.49 15.15 8.13
CA VAL A 64 9.15 15.46 7.63
C VAL A 64 8.12 15.02 8.65
N THR A 65 7.33 15.96 9.19
CA THR A 65 6.30 15.66 10.21
C THR A 65 4.89 15.55 9.62
N GLN A 66 4.67 16.10 8.43
CA GLN A 66 3.40 16.03 7.69
C GLN A 66 3.64 15.82 6.18
N ILE A 67 2.71 15.13 5.53
CA ILE A 67 2.63 14.98 4.07
C ILE A 67 1.16 15.10 3.69
N LEU A 68 0.82 15.89 2.66
CA LEU A 68 -0.57 16.21 2.28
C LEU A 68 -1.41 16.76 3.45
N GLY A 69 -0.79 17.54 4.34
CA GLY A 69 -1.43 18.06 5.56
C GLY A 69 -1.80 16.99 6.61
N LYS A 70 -1.35 15.74 6.43
CA LYS A 70 -1.60 14.63 7.36
C LYS A 70 -0.32 14.30 8.13
N ARG A 71 -0.46 14.02 9.43
CA ARG A 71 0.66 13.58 10.27
C ARG A 71 1.27 12.29 9.73
N VAL A 72 2.60 12.20 9.72
CA VAL A 72 3.32 10.97 9.35
C VAL A 72 3.45 9.99 10.51
N PHE A 73 3.55 8.71 10.19
CA PHE A 73 3.93 7.64 11.11
C PHE A 73 5.28 7.04 10.67
N ARG A 74 6.12 6.63 11.63
CA ARG A 74 7.45 6.04 11.32
C ARG A 74 7.40 4.53 11.17
N LYS A 75 6.38 3.92 11.74
CA LYS A 75 6.09 2.51 11.68
C LYS A 75 4.63 2.31 11.36
N LEU A 76 4.32 1.24 10.62
CA LEU A 76 2.93 0.82 10.41
C LEU A 76 2.27 0.47 11.75
N THR A 77 3.03 -0.13 12.67
CA THR A 77 2.53 -0.52 14.00
C THR A 77 2.24 0.66 14.93
N ASP A 78 2.69 1.88 14.60
CA ASP A 78 2.35 3.09 15.36
C ASP A 78 0.97 3.66 14.96
N ILE A 79 0.36 3.16 13.87
CA ILE A 79 -0.93 3.63 13.37
C ILE A 79 -2.04 3.06 14.27
N SER A 80 -2.80 3.94 14.91
CA SER A 80 -3.99 3.54 15.66
C SER A 80 -5.17 3.30 14.72
N GLY A 81 -5.79 2.12 14.80
CA GLY A 81 -6.99 1.79 14.04
C GLY A 81 -6.73 0.79 12.90
N PRO A 82 -7.79 0.37 12.19
CA PRO A 82 -7.67 -0.61 11.13
C PRO A 82 -6.98 -0.02 9.89
N ILE A 83 -6.07 -0.79 9.30
CA ILE A 83 -5.49 -0.50 7.98
C ILE A 83 -6.12 -1.46 6.96
N ASP A 84 -6.85 -0.94 5.98
CA ASP A 84 -7.42 -1.81 4.94
C ASP A 84 -6.35 -2.20 3.91
N MET A 85 -5.52 -1.25 3.51
CA MET A 85 -4.48 -1.45 2.51
C MET A 85 -3.14 -0.87 2.96
N VAL A 86 -2.06 -1.63 2.81
CA VAL A 86 -0.70 -1.09 2.80
C VAL A 86 -0.26 -0.91 1.35
N ASN A 87 -0.12 0.33 0.90
CA ASN A 87 0.36 0.69 -0.43
C ASN A 87 1.87 0.95 -0.39
N VAL A 88 2.64 0.16 -1.13
CA VAL A 88 4.09 0.05 -0.98
C VAL A 88 4.84 0.71 -2.13
N PHE A 89 5.67 1.69 -1.79
CA PHE A 89 6.61 2.38 -2.68
C PHE A 89 8.06 2.11 -2.25
N ARG A 90 8.36 0.84 -1.97
CA ARG A 90 9.70 0.35 -1.61
C ARG A 90 10.26 -0.45 -2.77
N ARG A 91 11.58 -0.33 -3.01
CA ARG A 91 12.25 -1.13 -4.05
C ARG A 91 12.11 -2.61 -3.71
N PRO A 92 12.00 -3.52 -4.69
CA PRO A 92 11.87 -4.96 -4.44
C PRO A 92 12.84 -5.54 -3.41
N LYS A 93 14.12 -5.12 -3.45
CA LYS A 93 15.17 -5.54 -2.52
C LYS A 93 15.00 -5.02 -1.08
N ASP A 94 14.27 -3.93 -0.92
CA ASP A 94 14.01 -3.30 0.38
C ASP A 94 12.68 -3.76 0.98
N ILE A 95 11.90 -4.64 0.32
CA ILE A 95 10.63 -5.17 0.84
C ILE A 95 10.82 -6.14 2.01
N PRO A 96 11.79 -7.09 1.99
CA PRO A 96 11.88 -8.11 3.03
C PRO A 96 11.94 -7.56 4.47
N GLN A 97 12.63 -6.45 4.69
CA GLN A 97 12.71 -5.78 6.02
C GLN A 97 11.37 -5.23 6.54
N HIS A 98 10.37 -5.06 5.68
CA HIS A 98 9.05 -4.54 6.05
C HIS A 98 8.01 -5.67 6.25
N VAL A 99 8.33 -6.92 5.88
CA VAL A 99 7.35 -8.02 5.89
C VAL A 99 6.83 -8.30 7.30
N GLU A 100 7.71 -8.39 8.30
CA GLU A 100 7.29 -8.65 9.69
C GLU A 100 6.34 -7.57 10.22
N GLU A 101 6.61 -6.32 9.87
CA GLU A 101 5.80 -5.19 10.31
C GLU A 101 4.42 -5.19 9.64
N ILE A 102 4.37 -5.50 8.34
CA ILE A 102 3.11 -5.67 7.60
C ILE A 102 2.31 -6.86 8.16
N LEU A 103 2.97 -7.96 8.52
CA LEU A 103 2.32 -9.11 9.15
C LEU A 103 1.76 -8.75 10.54
N ALA A 104 2.47 -7.92 11.31
CA ALA A 104 2.04 -7.50 12.65
C ALA A 104 0.77 -6.62 12.61
N VAL A 105 0.67 -5.69 11.65
CA VAL A 105 -0.54 -4.85 11.50
C VAL A 105 -1.68 -5.55 10.77
N LYS A 106 -1.37 -6.64 10.04
CA LYS A 106 -2.32 -7.52 9.36
C LYS A 106 -3.40 -6.76 8.57
N PRO A 107 -3.02 -5.95 7.56
CA PRO A 107 -3.98 -5.26 6.72
C PRO A 107 -4.82 -6.27 5.93
N LYS A 108 -5.98 -5.84 5.42
CA LYS A 108 -6.79 -6.71 4.53
C LYS A 108 -6.08 -6.96 3.20
N SER A 109 -5.30 -5.98 2.74
CA SER A 109 -4.53 -6.08 1.50
C SER A 109 -3.18 -5.37 1.55
N VAL A 110 -2.26 -5.82 0.70
CA VAL A 110 -0.97 -5.19 0.42
C VAL A 110 -0.88 -4.97 -1.08
N TRP A 111 -0.48 -3.76 -1.45
CA TRP A 111 -0.39 -3.34 -2.84
C TRP A 111 1.05 -2.94 -3.16
N PHE A 112 1.77 -3.78 -3.89
CA PHE A 112 3.06 -3.41 -4.46
C PHE A 112 2.83 -2.67 -5.77
N GLN A 113 3.27 -1.41 -5.80
CA GLN A 113 3.03 -0.51 -6.94
C GLN A 113 3.66 -0.97 -8.24
N LEU A 114 3.29 -0.33 -9.34
CA LEU A 114 3.85 -0.60 -10.67
C LEU A 114 5.39 -0.59 -10.65
N GLY A 115 5.99 -1.61 -11.24
CA GLY A 115 7.44 -1.86 -11.23
C GLY A 115 7.96 -2.51 -9.94
N ILE A 116 7.09 -2.85 -8.99
CA ILE A 116 7.47 -3.44 -7.71
C ILE A 116 6.86 -4.85 -7.59
N ARG A 117 7.74 -5.86 -7.56
CA ARG A 117 7.40 -7.28 -7.37
C ARG A 117 8.41 -7.94 -6.43
N ASN A 118 7.91 -8.72 -5.48
CA ASN A 118 8.72 -9.58 -4.61
C ASN A 118 7.89 -10.81 -4.23
N ASP A 119 8.11 -11.90 -4.95
CA ASP A 119 7.25 -13.09 -4.87
C ASP A 119 7.36 -13.82 -3.53
N GLU A 120 8.53 -13.78 -2.90
CA GLU A 120 8.71 -14.36 -1.56
C GLU A 120 7.94 -13.56 -0.50
N ALA A 121 8.02 -12.22 -0.53
CA ALA A 121 7.23 -11.39 0.36
C ALA A 121 5.72 -11.57 0.10
N ALA A 122 5.31 -11.61 -1.16
CA ALA A 122 3.91 -11.85 -1.53
C ALA A 122 3.41 -13.19 -1.00
N ARG A 123 4.18 -14.27 -1.17
CA ARG A 123 3.87 -15.60 -0.63
C ARG A 123 3.67 -15.55 0.89
N ARG A 124 4.61 -14.98 1.63
CA ARG A 124 4.54 -14.91 3.11
C ARG A 124 3.31 -14.13 3.59
N LEU A 125 2.98 -13.02 2.94
CA LEU A 125 1.80 -12.22 3.26
C LEU A 125 0.50 -12.97 2.92
N ALA A 126 0.47 -13.62 1.76
CA ALA A 126 -0.66 -14.42 1.30
C ALA A 126 -0.92 -15.65 2.19
N GLU A 127 0.12 -16.32 2.68
CA GLU A 127 0.03 -17.41 3.66
C GLU A 127 -0.58 -16.95 5.00
N ALA A 128 -0.40 -15.67 5.35
CA ALA A 128 -1.03 -15.06 6.52
C ALA A 128 -2.48 -14.61 6.29
N GLY A 129 -3.02 -14.84 5.09
CA GLY A 129 -4.39 -14.47 4.72
C GLY A 129 -4.56 -13.04 4.21
N ILE A 130 -3.47 -12.35 3.87
CA ILE A 130 -3.50 -10.98 3.35
C ILE A 130 -3.59 -11.03 1.83
N LYS A 131 -4.53 -10.28 1.22
CA LYS A 131 -4.59 -10.16 -0.24
C LYS A 131 -3.40 -9.36 -0.76
N VAL A 132 -2.68 -9.85 -1.76
CA VAL A 132 -1.50 -9.19 -2.33
C VAL A 132 -1.73 -8.89 -3.80
N VAL A 133 -1.61 -7.63 -4.18
CA VAL A 133 -1.55 -7.18 -5.58
C VAL A 133 -0.12 -6.75 -5.86
N GLN A 134 0.47 -7.20 -6.97
CA GLN A 134 1.83 -6.83 -7.37
C GLN A 134 1.85 -6.16 -8.73
N ASP A 135 2.83 -5.26 -8.93
CA ASP A 135 3.12 -4.65 -10.23
C ASP A 135 1.89 -3.98 -10.90
N ARG A 136 1.15 -3.20 -10.11
CA ARG A 136 -0.03 -2.44 -10.59
C ARG A 136 -0.04 -1.03 -10.01
N CYS A 137 -0.44 -0.04 -10.82
CA CYS A 137 -0.60 1.32 -10.34
C CYS A 137 -1.99 1.51 -9.74
N LEU A 138 -2.08 1.76 -8.43
CA LEU A 138 -3.36 1.89 -7.71
C LEU A 138 -4.24 3.02 -8.29
N MET A 139 -3.66 4.17 -8.62
CA MET A 139 -4.38 5.29 -9.26
C MET A 139 -4.99 4.90 -10.60
N VAL A 140 -4.27 4.11 -11.42
CA VAL A 140 -4.77 3.67 -12.73
C VAL A 140 -5.90 2.65 -12.56
N GLU A 141 -5.76 1.70 -11.63
CA GLU A 141 -6.80 0.69 -11.38
C GLU A 141 -8.05 1.32 -10.73
N GLU A 142 -7.89 2.31 -9.85
CA GLU A 142 -9.00 3.08 -9.28
C GLU A 142 -9.73 3.88 -10.36
N GLY A 143 -8.99 4.58 -11.22
CA GLY A 143 -9.57 5.35 -12.34
C GLY A 143 -10.29 4.51 -13.41
N ARG A 144 -10.13 3.18 -13.40
CA ARG A 144 -10.92 2.26 -14.25
C ARG A 144 -12.30 1.95 -13.67
N MET A 145 -12.52 2.23 -12.38
CA MET A 145 -13.81 1.98 -11.70
C MET A 145 -14.72 3.20 -11.67
N THR A 146 -14.15 4.40 -11.79
CA THR A 146 -14.85 5.69 -11.72
C THR A 146 -15.27 6.24 -13.09
N ARG A 147 -15.17 5.42 -14.15
CA ARG A 147 -15.65 5.72 -15.50
C ARG A 147 -16.96 5.03 -15.80
#